data_AF-A0A7X6HZ64-F1
#
_entry.id   AF-A0A7X6HZ64-F1
#
_cell.length_a   1.000
_cell.length_b   1.000
_cell.length_c   1.000
_cell.angle_alpha   90.00
_cell.angle_beta   90.00
_cell.angle_gamma   90.00
#
_symmetry.space_group_name_H-M   'P 1'
#
loop_
_entity.id
_entity.type
_entity.pdbx_description
1 polymer ?
#
loop_
_entity_poly.entity_id
_entity_poly.type
_entity_poly.pdbx_seq_one_letter_code
_entity_poly.pdbx_strand_id
1 'polypeptide(L)'
;MNDGLSVNPDGLESAGRVSHDTAEAAEEARRAVSRVNASATSYGGATEFVGALNAARDVHARGAEVAAEGRNAMGSGDQGAAAFSRDLDAQAAAAVRGSGPDQTVAEAF
;
A
#
# COMPACT_ATOMS: atom_id res chain seq x y z
N MET A 1 -23.06 2.38 21.21
CA MET A 1 -22.77 2.87 19.85
C MET A 1 -21.64 2.02 19.32
N ASN A 2 -21.98 0.94 18.60
CA ASN A 2 -20.99 0.19 17.84
C ASN A 2 -21.03 0.82 16.46
N ASP A 3 -20.25 1.89 16.25
CA ASP A 3 -19.99 2.37 14.90
C ASP A 3 -19.20 1.26 14.22
N GLY A 4 -19.95 0.34 13.62
CA GLY A 4 -19.39 -0.80 12.92
C GLY A 4 -18.43 -0.27 11.88
N LEU A 5 -17.22 -0.81 11.86
CA LEU A 5 -16.20 -0.52 10.88
C LEU A 5 -16.81 -0.78 9.48
N SER A 6 -17.29 0.27 8.81
CA SER A 6 -17.84 0.15 7.47
C SER A 6 -16.68 0.02 6.49
N VAL A 7 -16.56 -1.14 5.85
CA VAL A 7 -15.56 -1.33 4.80
C VAL A 7 -16.09 -0.68 3.52
N ASN A 8 -15.30 0.23 2.95
CA ASN A 8 -15.58 0.85 1.65
C ASN A 8 -14.55 0.32 0.63
N PRO A 9 -14.93 -0.61 -0.26
CA PRO A 9 -14.02 -1.19 -1.24
C PRO A 9 -13.35 -0.17 -2.16
N ASP A 10 -14.08 0.87 -2.58
CA ASP A 10 -13.54 1.88 -3.48
C ASP A 10 -12.53 2.79 -2.77
N GLY A 11 -12.76 3.04 -1.47
CA GLY A 11 -11.80 3.72 -0.60
C GLY A 11 -10.51 2.92 -0.44
N LEU A 12 -10.62 1.61 -0.26
CA LEU A 12 -9.47 0.70 -0.17
C LEU A 12 -8.71 0.63 -1.51
N GLU A 13 -9.37 0.54 -2.65
CA GLU A 13 -8.67 0.60 -3.95
C GLU A 13 -7.95 1.92 -4.20
N SER A 14 -8.57 3.03 -3.79
CA SER A 14 -7.94 4.34 -3.87
C SER A 14 -6.71 4.41 -2.96
N ALA A 15 -6.81 3.95 -1.72
CA ALA A 15 -5.68 3.88 -0.79
C ALA A 15 -4.57 2.96 -1.30
N GLY A 16 -4.94 1.85 -1.93
CA GLY A 16 -4.02 0.91 -2.54
C GLY A 16 -3.22 1.53 -3.67
N ARG A 17 -3.89 2.24 -4.59
CA ARG A 17 -3.24 3.01 -5.67
C ARG A 17 -2.26 4.05 -5.13
N VAL A 18 -2.71 4.88 -4.18
CA VAL A 18 -1.85 5.90 -3.54
C VAL A 18 -0.63 5.26 -2.88
N SER A 19 -0.80 4.10 -2.25
CA SER A 19 0.32 3.37 -1.65
C SER A 19 1.32 2.90 -2.71
N HIS A 20 0.87 2.36 -3.85
CA HIS A 20 1.78 2.01 -4.94
C HIS A 20 2.48 3.22 -5.56
N ASP A 21 1.77 4.32 -5.82
CA ASP A 21 2.38 5.56 -6.32
C ASP A 21 3.46 6.08 -5.35
N THR A 22 3.19 5.98 -4.04
CA THR A 22 4.16 6.34 -3.00
C THR A 22 5.36 5.39 -2.98
N ALA A 23 5.14 4.10 -3.23
CA ALA A 23 6.22 3.11 -3.34
C ALA A 23 7.15 3.42 -4.52
N GLU A 24 6.58 3.78 -5.67
CA GLU A 24 7.35 4.19 -6.85
C GLU A 24 8.16 5.46 -6.58
N ALA A 25 7.57 6.48 -5.95
CA ALA A 25 8.28 7.69 -5.57
C ALA A 25 9.43 7.41 -4.59
N ALA A 26 9.25 6.49 -3.64
CA ALA A 26 10.30 6.07 -2.71
C ALA A 26 11.44 5.33 -3.43
N GLU A 27 11.11 4.45 -4.39
CA GLU A 27 12.11 3.77 -5.22
C GLU A 27 12.88 4.75 -6.13
N GLU A 28 12.21 5.77 -6.67
CA GLU A 28 12.87 6.85 -7.41
C GLU A 28 13.82 7.63 -6.50
N ALA A 29 13.39 7.97 -5.29
CA ALA A 29 14.23 8.64 -4.30
C ALA A 29 15.47 7.79 -3.95
N ARG A 30 15.30 6.47 -3.74
CA ARG A 30 16.41 5.53 -3.54
C ARG A 30 17.41 5.62 -4.67
N ARG A 31 16.95 5.48 -5.92
CA ARG A 31 17.81 5.56 -7.11
C ARG A 31 18.52 6.90 -7.21
N ALA A 32 17.83 8.00 -6.90
CA ALA A 32 18.42 9.33 -6.94
C ALA A 32 19.54 9.49 -5.91
N VAL A 33 19.30 9.07 -4.66
CA VAL A 33 20.30 9.14 -3.59
C VAL A 33 21.47 8.21 -3.85
N SER A 34 21.23 6.98 -4.32
CA SER A 34 22.31 6.02 -4.61
C SER A 34 23.29 6.48 -5.69
N ARG A 35 22.91 7.45 -6.55
CA ARG A 35 23.82 8.06 -7.52
C ARG A 35 24.84 9.01 -6.91
N VAL A 36 24.63 9.48 -5.68
CA VAL A 36 25.60 10.32 -4.98
C VAL A 36 26.85 9.50 -4.71
N ASN A 37 28.00 9.94 -5.21
CA ASN A 37 29.28 9.33 -4.88
C ASN A 37 30.30 10.43 -4.65
N ALA A 38 30.58 10.70 -3.37
CA ALA A 38 31.53 11.72 -3.00
C ALA A 38 32.96 11.15 -3.00
N SER A 39 33.90 11.91 -3.54
CA SER A 39 35.33 11.58 -3.52
C SER A 39 36.10 12.61 -2.72
N ALA A 40 37.10 12.19 -1.95
CA ALA A 40 37.94 13.12 -1.18
C ALA A 40 38.60 14.18 -2.08
N THR A 41 39.00 13.82 -3.30
CA THR A 41 39.58 14.73 -4.29
C THR A 41 38.63 15.87 -4.67
N SER A 42 37.34 15.59 -4.78
CA SER A 42 36.31 16.59 -5.09
C SER A 42 36.01 17.54 -3.92
N TYR A 43 36.45 17.19 -2.71
CA TYR A 43 36.22 17.94 -1.47
C TYR A 43 37.54 18.36 -0.80
N GLY A 44 38.56 18.68 -1.58
CA GLY A 44 39.82 19.24 -1.06
C GLY A 44 40.59 18.33 -0.10
N GLY A 45 40.40 17.01 -0.21
CA GLY A 45 41.01 16.02 0.68
C GLY A 45 40.24 15.74 1.97
N ALA A 46 39.03 16.27 2.15
CA ALA A 46 38.20 16.08 3.34
C ALA A 46 37.62 14.65 3.45
N THR A 47 38.48 13.68 3.80
CA THR A 47 38.15 12.24 3.85
C THR A 47 37.04 11.92 4.85
N GLU A 48 37.06 12.52 6.04
CA GLU A 48 36.05 12.29 7.09
C GLU A 48 34.67 12.77 6.66
N PHE A 49 34.58 13.96 6.08
CA PHE A 49 33.33 14.51 5.53
C PHE A 49 32.77 13.61 4.42
N VAL A 50 33.62 13.19 3.49
CA VAL A 50 33.22 12.29 2.40
C VAL A 50 32.74 10.93 2.93
N GLY A 51 33.42 10.39 3.94
CA GLY A 51 32.98 9.18 4.63
C GLY A 51 31.60 9.33 5.24
N ALA A 52 31.37 10.43 5.98
CA ALA A 52 30.06 10.72 6.58
C ALA A 52 28.96 10.92 5.52
N LEU A 53 29.26 11.61 4.43
CA LEU A 53 28.32 11.86 3.34
C LEU A 53 27.91 10.57 2.64
N ASN A 54 28.87 9.70 2.30
CA ASN A 54 28.59 8.41 1.68
C ASN A 54 27.86 7.47 2.65
N ALA A 55 28.15 7.51 3.95
CA ALA A 55 27.40 6.76 4.95
C ALA A 55 25.95 7.25 5.08
N ALA A 56 25.72 8.57 5.09
CA ALA A 56 24.39 9.16 5.13
C ALA A 56 23.58 8.77 3.87
N ARG A 57 24.21 8.82 2.69
CA ARG A 57 23.62 8.32 1.44
C ARG A 57 23.12 6.88 1.60
N ASP A 58 23.94 5.99 2.14
CA ASP A 58 23.58 4.58 2.29
C ASP A 58 22.41 4.37 3.25
N VAL A 59 22.38 5.13 4.36
CA VAL A 59 21.26 5.13 5.29
C VAL A 59 19.98 5.60 4.62
N HIS A 60 20.02 6.70 3.87
CA HIS A 60 18.85 7.23 3.17
C HIS A 60 18.37 6.30 2.05
N ALA A 61 19.28 5.72 1.27
CA ALA A 61 18.94 4.76 0.22
C ALA A 61 18.24 3.53 0.80
N ARG A 62 18.73 2.98 1.92
CA ARG A 62 18.09 1.86 2.61
C ARG A 62 16.75 2.23 3.22
N GLY A 63 16.63 3.43 3.80
CA GLY A 63 15.36 3.92 4.33
C GLY A 63 14.29 4.06 3.25
N ALA A 64 14.67 4.56 2.07
CA ALA A 64 13.79 4.67 0.91
C ALA A 64 13.37 3.30 0.36
N GLU A 65 14.27 2.33 0.32
CA GLU A 65 13.97 0.93 -0.04
C GLU A 65 12.89 0.33 0.88
N VAL A 66 13.11 0.40 2.20
CA VAL A 66 12.15 -0.12 3.19
C VAL A 66 10.80 0.59 3.09
N ALA A 67 10.80 1.91 2.83
CA ALA A 67 9.57 2.67 2.63
C ALA A 67 8.82 2.20 1.36
N ALA A 68 9.54 1.95 0.25
CA ALA A 68 8.95 1.45 -0.98
C ALA A 68 8.32 0.06 -0.78
N GLU A 69 9.05 -0.86 -0.13
CA GLU A 69 8.54 -2.19 0.21
C GLU A 69 7.31 -2.13 1.10
N GLY A 70 7.37 -1.33 2.17
CA GLY A 70 6.23 -1.16 3.10
C GLY A 70 4.99 -0.60 2.40
N ARG A 71 5.18 0.38 1.50
CA ARG A 71 4.08 0.96 0.72
C ARG A 71 3.51 0.00 -0.32
N ASN A 72 4.34 -0.82 -0.97
CA ASN A 72 3.84 -1.88 -1.84
C ASN A 72 3.06 -2.96 -1.08
N ALA A 73 3.51 -3.33 0.11
CA ALA A 73 2.81 -4.27 0.98
C ALA A 73 1.44 -3.72 1.41
N MET A 74 1.39 -2.44 1.83
CA MET A 74 0.13 -1.76 2.14
C MET A 74 -0.79 -1.71 0.92
N GLY A 75 -0.27 -1.33 -0.25
CA GLY A 75 -1.06 -1.23 -1.48
C GLY A 75 -1.72 -2.54 -1.87
N SER A 76 -0.95 -3.63 -1.79
CA SER A 76 -1.42 -4.98 -2.04
C SER A 76 -2.44 -5.43 -1.00
N GLY A 77 -2.24 -5.06 0.27
CA GLY A 77 -3.17 -5.35 1.36
C GLY A 77 -4.52 -4.67 1.18
N ASP A 78 -4.54 -3.39 0.83
CA ASP A 78 -5.77 -2.62 0.60
C ASP A 78 -6.55 -3.17 -0.61
N GLN A 79 -5.87 -3.50 -1.71
CA GLN A 79 -6.50 -4.14 -2.87
C GLN A 79 -7.07 -5.52 -2.53
N GLY A 80 -6.33 -6.32 -1.77
CA GLY A 80 -6.80 -7.62 -1.30
C GLY A 80 -8.05 -7.51 -0.42
N ALA A 81 -8.07 -6.53 0.49
CA ALA A 81 -9.22 -6.24 1.34
C ALA A 81 -10.42 -5.74 0.52
N ALA A 82 -10.22 -4.90 -0.49
CA ALA A 82 -11.28 -4.45 -1.38
C ALA A 82 -11.90 -5.62 -2.16
N ALA A 83 -11.07 -6.50 -2.72
CA ALA A 83 -11.51 -7.69 -3.44
C ALA A 83 -12.32 -8.63 -2.54
N PHE A 84 -11.81 -8.88 -1.32
CA PHE A 84 -12.49 -9.70 -0.33
C PHE A 84 -13.84 -9.11 0.08
N SER A 85 -13.92 -7.80 0.31
CA SER A 85 -15.18 -7.13 0.65
C SER A 85 -16.23 -7.29 -0.46
N ARG A 86 -15.83 -7.16 -1.73
CA ARG A 86 -16.76 -7.34 -2.86
C ARG A 86 -17.24 -8.77 -3.01
N ASP A 87 -16.36 -9.74 -2.77
CA ASP A 87 -16.73 -11.16 -2.76
C ASP A 87 -17.74 -11.47 -1.64
N LEU A 88 -17.51 -10.95 -0.43
CA LEU A 88 -18.46 -11.05 0.67
C LEU A 88 -19.82 -10.43 0.34
N ASP A 89 -19.84 -9.23 -0.24
CA ASP A 89 -21.10 -8.57 -0.63
C ASP A 89 -21.84 -9.36 -1.71
N ALA A 90 -21.13 -9.94 -2.67
CA ALA A 90 -21.72 -10.80 -3.70
C ALA A 90 -22.32 -12.09 -3.12
N GLN A 91 -21.61 -12.73 -2.19
CA GLN A 91 -22.10 -13.93 -1.48
C GLN A 91 -23.30 -13.61 -0.60
N ALA A 92 -23.27 -12.51 0.15
CA ALA A 92 -24.40 -12.06 0.96
C ALA A 92 -25.63 -11.77 0.09
N ALA A 93 -25.45 -11.06 -1.04
CA ALA A 93 -26.53 -10.80 -1.99
C ALA A 93 -27.10 -12.08 -2.61
N ALA A 94 -26.25 -13.08 -2.89
CA ALA A 94 -26.69 -14.38 -3.38
C ALA A 94 -27.47 -15.17 -2.33
N ALA A 95 -27.01 -15.16 -1.06
CA ALA A 95 -27.69 -15.80 0.05
C ALA A 95 -29.09 -15.18 0.29
N VAL A 96 -29.19 -13.85 0.27
CA VAL A 96 -30.49 -13.14 0.40
C VAL A 96 -31.44 -13.50 -0.74
N ARG A 97 -30.96 -13.57 -1.99
CA ARG A 97 -31.79 -14.00 -3.13
C ARG A 97 -32.19 -15.48 -3.04
N GLY A 98 -31.29 -16.35 -2.58
CA GLY A 98 -31.54 -17.79 -2.41
C GLY A 98 -32.47 -18.14 -1.24
N SER A 99 -32.65 -17.20 -0.30
CA SER A 99 -33.57 -17.28 0.83
C SER A 99 -34.88 -16.50 0.60
N GLY A 100 -35.17 -16.16 -0.67
CA GLY A 100 -36.43 -15.53 -1.06
C GLY A 100 -37.64 -16.32 -0.53
N PRO A 101 -38.75 -15.62 -0.20
CA PRO A 101 -39.87 -16.20 0.53
C PRO A 101 -40.41 -17.43 -0.18
N ASP A 102 -40.57 -18.50 0.59
CA ASP A 102 -41.21 -19.75 0.20
C ASP A 102 -42.57 -19.41 -0.43
N GLN A 103 -42.65 -19.45 -1.77
CA GLN A 103 -43.88 -19.14 -2.52
C GLN A 103 -45.04 -20.10 -2.18
N THR A 104 -44.77 -21.16 -1.42
CA THR A 104 -45.76 -22.13 -0.94
C THR A 104 -46.70 -21.60 0.14
N VAL A 105 -46.40 -20.45 0.78
CA VAL A 105 -47.30 -19.83 1.77
C VAL A 105 -48.30 -18.84 1.14
N ALA A 106 -48.09 -18.45 -0.13
CA ALA A 106 -48.94 -17.47 -0.82
C ALA A 106 -50.22 -18.08 -1.45
N GLU A 107 -50.37 -19.41 -1.47
CA GLU A 107 -51.57 -20.10 -2.00
C GLU A 107 -52.53 -20.59 -0.89
N ALA A 108 -52.31 -20.23 0.38
CA ALA A 108 -53.07 -20.73 1.52
C ALA A 108 -54.16 -19.77 2.07
N PHE A 109 -54.51 -18.70 1.34
CA PHE A 109 -55.62 -17.80 1.72
C PHE A 109 -56.54 -17.47 0.54
#